data_AF-A0A920VPT8-F1
#
_entry.id   AF-A0A920VPT8-F1
#
_cell.length_a   1.000
_cell.length_b   1.000
_cell.length_c   1.000
_cell.angle_alpha   90.00
_cell.angle_beta   90.00
_cell.angle_gamma   90.00
#
_symmetry.space_group_name_H-M   'P 1'
#
loop_
_entity.id
_entity.type
_entity.pdbx_description
1 polymer ?
#
loop_
_entity_poly.entity_id
_entity_poly.type
_entity_poly.pdbx_seq_one_letter_code
_entity_poly.pdbx_strand_id
1 'polypeptide(L)' 'MGETNFRNARVASDLLDRMFVERWSSKAFTDDRLSEQQIDVLFEAAHWAPSSSNRQPWLFVYATDGPDRVRF' A
#
# COMPACT_ATOMS: atom_id res chain seq x y z
N MET A 1 -13.03 18.36 -9.17
CA MET A 1 -12.73 18.17 -10.60
C MET A 1 -11.58 17.20 -10.68
N GLY A 2 -11.85 15.93 -10.97
CA GLY A 2 -10.83 14.87 -10.93
C GLY A 2 -9.92 14.93 -12.14
N GLU A 3 -8.60 14.92 -11.91
CA GLU A 3 -7.59 14.76 -12.95
C GLU A 3 -7.75 13.39 -13.62
N THR A 4 -7.93 13.39 -14.94
CA THR A 4 -7.99 12.16 -15.74
C THR A 4 -6.57 11.61 -15.90
N ASN A 5 -6.25 10.53 -15.19
CA ASN A 5 -4.98 9.83 -15.32
C ASN A 5 -4.97 8.97 -16.60
N PHE A 6 -4.36 9.47 -17.68
CA PHE A 6 -4.30 8.82 -19.01
C PHE A 6 -3.54 7.48 -19.06
N ARG A 7 -2.99 6.98 -17.94
CA ARG A 7 -2.16 5.76 -17.91
C ARG A 7 -2.94 4.47 -17.69
N ASN A 8 -4.23 4.53 -17.40
CA ASN A 8 -5.01 3.35 -17.01
C ASN A 8 -6.38 3.33 -17.72
N ALA A 9 -6.56 2.38 -18.65
CA ALA A 9 -7.79 2.22 -19.42
C ALA A 9 -8.91 1.48 -18.66
N ARG A 10 -8.68 1.04 -17.42
CA ARG A 10 -9.67 0.33 -16.63
C ARG A 10 -10.72 1.30 -16.08
N VAL A 11 -11.99 0.97 -16.27
CA VAL A 11 -13.13 1.74 -15.77
C VAL A 11 -13.79 0.97 -14.64
N ALA A 12 -13.94 1.61 -13.47
CA ALA A 12 -14.72 1.05 -12.37
C ALA A 12 -16.22 1.18 -12.67
N SER A 13 -17.00 0.16 -12.31
CA SER A 13 -18.45 0.27 -12.25
C SER A 13 -18.88 1.04 -11.00
N ASP A 14 -20.15 1.47 -10.94
CA ASP A 14 -20.68 2.23 -9.80
C ASP A 14 -20.68 1.45 -8.47
N LEU A 15 -20.51 0.13 -8.53
CA LEU A 15 -20.46 -0.75 -7.37
C LEU A 15 -19.06 -0.93 -6.78
N LEU A 16 -18.03 -0.41 -7.45
CA LEU A 16 -16.64 -0.65 -7.10
C LEU A 16 -15.91 0.68 -6.86
N ASP A 17 -15.18 0.77 -5.75
CA ASP A 17 -14.33 1.91 -5.49
C ASP A 17 -13.24 2.03 -6.57
N ARG A 18 -12.97 3.26 -7.01
CA ARG A 18 -11.96 3.55 -8.04
C ARG A 18 -10.56 3.08 -7.65
N MET A 19 -10.23 3.03 -6.37
CA MET A 19 -8.91 2.58 -5.91
C MET A 19 -8.53 1.21 -6.46
N PHE A 20 -9.49 0.32 -6.69
CA PHE A 20 -9.24 -1.04 -7.20
C PHE A 20 -8.80 -1.05 -8.66
N VAL A 21 -9.42 -0.20 -9.49
CA VAL A 21 -9.02 -0.06 -10.89
C VAL A 21 -7.80 0.81 -11.02
N GLU A 22 -7.54 1.75 -10.11
CA GLU A 22 -6.37 2.63 -10.15
C GLU A 22 -5.11 1.90 -9.65
N ARG A 23 -5.23 0.99 -8.69
CA ARG A 23 -4.10 0.23 -8.14
C ARG A 23 -3.46 -0.66 -9.21
N TRP A 24 -2.14 -0.58 -9.31
CA TRP A 24 -1.30 -1.38 -10.16
C TRP A 24 -0.05 -1.81 -9.39
N SER A 25 0.68 -2.80 -9.89
CA SER A 25 1.89 -3.31 -9.24
C SER A 25 3.12 -2.57 -9.79
N SER A 26 3.49 -1.48 -9.11
CA SER A 26 4.69 -0.69 -9.41
C SER A 26 5.95 -1.54 -9.34
N LYS A 27 6.83 -1.38 -10.34
CA LYS A 27 8.12 -2.09 -10.42
C LYS A 27 9.35 -1.17 -10.29
N ALA A 28 9.13 0.14 -10.24
CA ALA A 28 10.16 1.14 -10.06
C ALA A 28 9.59 2.26 -9.18
N PHE A 29 10.44 2.80 -8.31
CA PHE A 29 10.11 3.83 -7.33
C PHE A 29 11.15 4.96 -7.44
N THR A 30 10.78 6.17 -7.03
CA THR A 30 11.74 7.27 -6.87
C THR A 30 12.59 7.04 -5.62
N ASP A 31 13.62 7.86 -5.42
CA ASP A 31 14.45 7.82 -4.21
C ASP A 31 13.80 8.53 -3.01
N ASP A 32 12.59 9.06 -3.19
CA ASP A 32 11.86 9.76 -2.14
C ASP A 32 11.56 8.81 -0.97
N ARG A 33 11.85 9.28 0.25
CA ARG A 33 11.56 8.53 1.47
C ARG A 33 10.12 8.80 1.91
N LEU A 34 9.47 7.75 2.41
CA LEU A 34 8.24 7.90 3.17
C LEU A 34 8.55 8.56 4.51
N SER A 35 7.66 9.44 4.98
CA SER A 35 7.73 9.93 6.36
C SER A 35 7.35 8.83 7.35
N GLU A 36 7.77 8.98 8.61
CA GLU A 36 7.36 8.07 9.69
C GLU A 36 5.84 7.96 9.79
N GLN A 37 5.13 9.09 9.74
CA GLN A 37 3.67 9.11 9.77
C GLN A 37 3.03 8.30 8.62
N GLN A 38 3.60 8.35 7.41
CA GLN A 38 3.09 7.55 6.30
C GLN A 38 3.29 6.06 6.55
N ILE A 39 4.43 5.67 7.11
CA ILE A 39 4.74 4.29 7.48
C ILE A 39 3.79 3.81 8.58
N ASP A 40 3.55 4.62 9.60
CA ASP A 40 2.63 4.31 10.70
C ASP A 40 1.21 4.04 10.18
N VAL A 41 0.71 4.89 9.29
CA VAL A 41 -0.62 4.70 8.68
C VAL A 41 -0.71 3.39 7.91
N LEU A 42 0.36 2.97 7.21
CA LEU A 42 0.37 1.69 6.50
C LEU A 42 0.26 0.50 7.46
N PHE A 43 0.99 0.53 8.57
CA PHE A 43 0.94 -0.55 9.55
C PHE A 43 -0.34 -0.55 10.38
N GLU A 44 -0.89 0.61 10.71
CA GLU A 44 -2.21 0.72 11.33
C GLU A 44 -3.29 0.09 10.44
N ALA A 45 -3.29 0.41 9.14
CA ALA A 45 -4.23 -0.20 8.20
C ALA A 45 -4.06 -1.72 8.11
N ALA A 46 -2.81 -2.21 8.08
CA ALA A 46 -2.52 -3.63 8.04
C ALA A 46 -2.93 -4.35 9.35
N HIS A 47 -2.76 -3.69 10.49
CA HIS A 47 -3.16 -4.19 11.80
C HIS A 47 -4.68 -4.44 11.89
N TRP A 48 -5.49 -3.56 11.31
CA TRP A 48 -6.95 -3.66 11.32
C TRP A 48 -7.54 -4.64 10.30
N ALA A 49 -6.71 -5.38 9.56
CA ALA A 49 -7.21 -6.44 8.71
C ALA A 49 -8.01 -7.48 9.55
N PRO A 50 -9.12 -8.03 9.03
CA PRO A 50 -9.80 -9.13 9.71
C PRO A 50 -8.96 -10.41 9.65
N SER A 51 -9.00 -11.22 10.71
CA SER A 51 -8.33 -12.52 10.76
C SER A 51 -9.20 -13.59 11.39
N SER A 52 -8.90 -14.87 11.09
CA SER A 52 -9.59 -16.03 11.66
C SER A 52 -9.56 -15.97 13.20
N SER A 53 -10.75 -15.94 13.80
CA SER A 53 -10.94 -15.81 15.26
C SER A 53 -10.26 -14.59 15.86
N ASN A 54 -10.06 -13.53 15.06
CA ASN A 54 -9.35 -12.31 15.44
C ASN A 54 -7.95 -12.56 16.04
N ARG A 55 -7.28 -13.66 15.64
CA ARG A 55 -5.98 -14.03 16.20
C ARG A 55 -4.84 -13.10 15.82
N GLN A 56 -5.02 -12.32 14.76
CA GLN A 56 -4.03 -11.37 14.23
C GLN A 56 -2.63 -12.01 14.14
N PRO A 57 -2.48 -13.15 13.44
CA PRO A 57 -1.26 -13.95 13.48
C PRO A 57 -0.15 -13.36 12.59
N TRP A 58 -0.09 -12.05 12.42
CA TRP A 58 0.88 -11.35 11.61
C TRP A 58 1.97 -10.71 12.47
N LEU A 59 3.18 -10.73 11.92
CA LEU A 59 4.32 -9.93 12.38
C LEU A 59 4.77 -9.10 11.18
N PHE A 60 4.80 -7.78 11.34
CA PHE A 60 5.32 -6.87 10.33
C PHE A 60 6.80 -6.59 10.62
N VAL A 61 7.66 -6.93 9.67
CA VAL A 61 9.09 -6.61 9.70
C VAL A 61 9.37 -5.69 8.53
N TYR A 62 10.03 -4.55 8.78
CA TYR A 62 10.32 -3.57 7.75
C TYR A 62 11.69 -2.92 7.99
N ALA A 63 12.27 -2.41 6.91
CA ALA A 63 13.52 -1.65 6.93
C ALA A 63 13.42 -0.48 5.96
N THR A 64 13.79 0.71 6.42
CA THR A 64 13.81 1.95 5.61
C THR A 64 15.21 2.27 5.10
N ASP A 65 16.25 1.77 5.76
CA ASP A 65 17.66 1.93 5.42
C ASP A 65 18.52 0.76 5.96
N GLY A 66 19.85 0.92 5.87
CA GLY A 66 20.81 0.00 6.48
C GLY A 66 20.91 -1.38 5.81
N PRO A 67 21.64 -2.32 6.44
CA PRO A 67 21.88 -3.66 5.91
C PRO A 67 20.60 -4.50 5.82
N ASP A 68 19.62 -4.25 6.68
CA ASP A 68 18.36 -4.99 6.67
C ASP A 68 17.51 -4.66 5.44
N ARG A 69 17.58 -3.43 4.91
CA ARG A 69 16.92 -3.07 3.63
C ARG A 69 17.49 -3.82 2.42
N VAL A 70 18.74 -4.27 2.49
CA VAL A 70 19.34 -5.09 1.41
C VAL A 70 18.96 -6.56 1.58
N ARG A 71 18.69 -6.97 2.81
CA ARG A 71 18.41 -8.36 3.19
C ARG A 71 16.95 -8.76 2.95
N PHE A 72 16.02 -7.86 3.23
CA PHE A 72 14.58 -8.03 3.00
C PHE A 72 14.16 -7.38 1.69
#